data_AF-A0A7G8H0F2-F1
#
_entry.id   AF-A0A7G8H0F2-F1
#
_cell.length_a   1.000
_cell.length_b   1.000
_cell.length_c   1.000
_cell.angle_alpha   90.00
_cell.angle_beta   90.00
_cell.angle_gamma   90.00
#
_symmetry.space_group_name_H-M   'P 1'
#
loop_
_entity.id
_entity.type
_entity.pdbx_description
1 polymer ?
#
loop_
_entity_poly.entity_id
_entity_poly.type
_entity_poly.pdbx_seq_one_letter_code
_entity_poly.pdbx_strand_id
1 'polypeptide(L)'
;MPSLRRILLLLASMVGAALVGLIAAASMAPETRARASRLAEEDQQVELLMQQLQHHDNLNEAERGLLLERLVTLERLQDAEVVLQPWLSGHSTPRELTLFKAELQRRNGQPEAARRSLHHLLRLHPNDLQVLQLLVLLDQELGRQGQVTAELTTRFKGLEPGQRLEIGLLLADLLRQGGSDQTAMKLYGQLATENKTDARPLLALALLQQERGDSEAVHTLLKQARERRDANGRINPLIDVVAGQLGLSAARATASDQPSAKAFQEGSDRP
;
A
#
# COMPACT_ATOMS: atom_id res chain seq x y z
N MET A 1 -25.64 2.25 12.21
CA MET A 1 -24.18 2.11 12.03
C MET A 1 -23.75 2.88 10.78
N PRO A 2 -22.52 3.42 10.73
CA PRO A 2 -21.99 4.08 9.54
C PRO A 2 -21.92 3.08 8.39
N SER A 3 -22.18 3.53 7.16
CA SER A 3 -22.08 2.63 6.02
C SER A 3 -20.64 2.14 5.86
N LEU A 4 -20.41 0.83 5.88
CA LEU A 4 -19.08 0.22 5.73
C LEU A 4 -18.35 0.70 4.47
N ARG A 5 -19.10 0.97 3.39
CA ARG A 5 -18.56 1.57 2.16
C ARG A 5 -17.87 2.92 2.40
N ARG A 6 -18.44 3.79 3.24
CA ARG A 6 -17.83 5.08 3.59
C ARG A 6 -16.58 4.91 4.45
N ILE A 7 -16.59 3.97 5.40
CA ILE A 7 -15.40 3.65 6.21
C ILE A 7 -14.26 3.15 5.31
N LEU A 8 -14.56 2.30 4.34
CA LEU A 8 -13.57 1.82 3.37
C LEU A 8 -12.98 2.96 2.51
N LEU A 9 -13.78 3.96 2.15
CA LEU A 9 -13.30 5.14 1.42
C LEU A 9 -12.37 5.99 2.28
N LEU A 10 -12.73 6.24 3.54
CA LEU A 10 -11.88 6.98 4.48
C LEU A 10 -10.57 6.23 4.79
N LEU A 11 -10.65 4.90 4.95
CA LEU A 11 -9.47 4.04 5.08
C LEU A 11 -8.55 4.19 3.87
N ALA A 12 -9.10 4.14 2.65
CA ALA A 12 -8.32 4.27 1.42
C ALA A 12 -7.64 5.65 1.30
N SER A 13 -8.31 6.73 1.71
CA SER A 13 -7.72 8.08 1.67
C SER A 13 -6.60 8.28 2.70
N MET A 14 -6.70 7.66 3.87
CA MET A 14 -5.67 7.76 4.92
C MET A 14 -4.40 6.95 4.60
N VAL A 15 -4.55 5.77 3.99
CA VAL A 15 -3.41 4.91 3.58
C VAL A 15 -2.69 5.48 2.34
N GLY A 16 -3.37 6.24 1.49
CA GLY A 16 -2.84 6.76 0.23
C GLY A 16 -1.80 7.90 0.32
N ALA A 17 -1.54 8.46 1.50
CA ALA A 17 -0.66 9.63 1.65
C ALA A 17 0.85 9.32 1.51
N ALA A 18 1.26 8.06 1.41
CA ALA A 18 2.68 7.68 1.34
C ALA A 18 3.29 7.59 -0.08
N LEU A 19 2.51 7.78 -1.17
CA LEU A 19 3.01 7.54 -2.55
C LEU A 19 2.55 8.54 -3.63
N VAL A 20 2.31 9.81 -3.32
CA VAL A 20 2.12 10.84 -4.37
C VAL A 20 3.20 11.90 -4.26
N GLY A 21 4.22 11.73 -5.11
CA GLY A 21 5.24 12.72 -5.38
C GLY A 21 4.65 14.00 -5.99
N LEU A 22 5.05 15.10 -5.35
CA LEU A 22 5.02 16.51 -5.73
C LEU A 22 5.15 16.79 -7.24
N ILE A 23 4.04 17.05 -7.96
CA ILE A 23 4.03 17.91 -9.18
C ILE A 23 2.66 18.60 -9.31
N ALA A 24 2.62 19.91 -8.99
CA ALA A 24 1.94 20.98 -9.76
C ALA A 24 1.77 22.24 -8.89
N ALA A 25 2.88 22.91 -8.57
CA ALA A 25 2.85 24.31 -8.17
C ALA A 25 3.36 25.14 -9.35
N ALA A 26 2.44 25.67 -10.17
CA ALA A 26 2.59 26.91 -10.95
C ALA A 26 1.46 27.05 -11.97
N SER A 27 0.32 27.57 -11.50
CA SER A 27 -0.57 28.51 -12.22
C SER A 27 -1.95 28.41 -11.57
N MET A 28 -2.48 29.55 -11.10
CA MET A 28 -3.89 29.87 -10.79
C MET A 28 -4.01 30.68 -9.47
N ALA A 29 -4.24 31.98 -9.60
CA ALA A 29 -5.00 32.79 -8.64
C ALA A 29 -5.92 33.70 -9.48
N PRO A 30 -7.24 33.68 -9.23
CA PRO A 30 -7.81 34.29 -8.04
C PRO A 30 -8.86 33.41 -7.31
N GLU A 31 -8.46 32.25 -6.80
CA GLU A 31 -9.36 31.32 -6.07
C GLU A 31 -9.14 31.29 -4.54
N THR A 32 -8.17 32.05 -4.02
CA THR A 32 -7.72 31.92 -2.63
C THR A 32 -8.75 32.37 -1.58
N ARG A 33 -9.55 33.40 -1.85
CA ARG A 33 -10.59 33.88 -0.91
C ARG A 33 -11.82 32.98 -0.85
N ALA A 34 -12.22 32.40 -1.98
CA ALA A 34 -13.36 31.48 -2.04
C ALA A 34 -13.04 30.14 -1.36
N ARG A 35 -11.78 29.68 -1.43
CA ARG A 35 -11.33 28.49 -0.68
C ARG A 35 -11.20 28.76 0.82
N ALA A 36 -10.63 29.91 1.20
CA ALA A 36 -10.49 30.27 2.61
C ALA A 36 -11.85 30.46 3.33
N SER A 37 -12.85 31.02 2.64
CA SER A 37 -14.21 31.14 3.18
C SER A 37 -14.89 29.79 3.35
N ARG A 38 -14.79 28.88 2.36
CA ARG A 38 -15.31 27.51 2.51
C ARG A 38 -14.66 26.73 3.65
N LEU A 39 -13.34 26.82 3.80
CA LEU A 39 -12.63 26.19 4.92
C LEU A 39 -13.10 26.75 6.28
N ALA A 40 -13.30 28.06 6.39
CA ALA A 40 -13.81 28.68 7.62
C ALA A 40 -15.26 28.26 7.94
N GLU A 41 -16.12 28.12 6.92
CA GLU A 41 -17.49 27.61 7.07
C GLU A 41 -17.49 26.13 7.50
N GLU A 42 -16.61 25.32 6.92
CA GLU A 42 -16.43 23.90 7.28
C GLU A 42 -15.96 23.74 8.72
N ASP A 43 -14.97 24.53 9.16
CA ASP A 43 -14.48 24.55 10.54
C ASP A 43 -15.57 24.97 11.53
N GLN A 44 -16.33 26.03 11.24
CA GLN A 44 -17.45 26.46 12.08
C GLN A 44 -18.53 25.37 12.21
N GLN A 45 -18.85 24.69 11.12
CA GLN A 45 -19.83 23.62 11.14
C GLN A 45 -19.33 22.40 11.93
N VAL A 46 -18.04 22.09 11.87
CA VAL A 46 -17.42 21.04 12.70
C VAL A 46 -17.52 21.40 14.18
N GLU A 47 -17.18 22.63 14.57
CA GLU A 47 -17.28 23.08 15.96
C GLU A 47 -18.72 23.00 16.51
N LEU A 48 -19.71 23.41 15.72
CA LEU A 48 -21.12 23.30 16.11
C LEU A 48 -21.53 21.85 16.36
N LEU A 49 -21.17 20.94 15.46
CA LEU A 49 -21.49 19.51 15.60
C LEU A 49 -20.73 18.88 16.79
N MET A 50 -19.48 19.29 17.03
CA MET A 50 -18.70 18.86 18.19
C MET A 50 -19.32 19.34 19.51
N GLN A 51 -19.80 20.59 19.57
CA GLN A 51 -20.48 21.11 20.75
C GLN A 51 -21.80 20.37 21.01
N GLN A 52 -22.58 20.09 19.95
CA GLN A 52 -23.80 19.29 20.05
C GLN A 52 -23.52 17.87 20.57
N LEU A 53 -22.45 17.24 20.10
CA LEU A 53 -22.01 15.93 20.58
C LEU A 53 -21.67 15.98 22.08
N GLN A 54 -20.94 17.00 22.54
CA GLN A 54 -20.54 17.14 23.94
C GLN A 54 -21.71 17.39 24.91
N HIS A 55 -22.76 18.10 24.47
CA HIS A 55 -23.85 18.52 25.36
C HIS A 55 -25.06 17.58 25.37
N HIS A 56 -25.35 16.93 24.24
CA HIS A 56 -26.60 16.20 24.08
C HIS A 56 -26.43 14.76 23.57
N ASP A 57 -25.23 14.38 23.12
CA ASP A 57 -24.89 13.10 22.45
C ASP A 57 -25.89 12.68 21.34
N ASN A 58 -26.62 13.67 20.80
CA ASN A 58 -27.85 13.45 20.01
C ASN A 58 -27.62 13.56 18.49
N LEU A 59 -26.36 13.48 18.04
CA LEU A 59 -26.07 13.46 16.61
C LEU A 59 -26.63 12.19 16.00
N ASN A 60 -27.47 12.33 14.98
CA ASN A 60 -27.93 11.17 14.23
C ASN A 60 -26.74 10.52 13.50
N GLU A 61 -26.92 9.27 13.04
CA GLU A 61 -25.80 8.51 12.48
C GLU A 61 -25.22 9.13 11.19
N ALA A 62 -26.06 9.83 10.41
CA ALA A 62 -25.63 10.49 9.19
C ALA A 62 -24.79 11.74 9.49
N GLU A 63 -25.22 12.57 10.44
CA GLU A 63 -24.48 13.74 10.94
C GLU A 63 -23.15 13.33 11.55
N ARG A 64 -23.15 12.29 12.38
CA ARG A 64 -21.93 11.74 12.98
C ARG A 64 -20.97 11.20 11.91
N GLY A 65 -21.48 10.58 10.86
CA GLY A 65 -20.69 10.12 9.72
C GLY A 65 -20.05 11.26 8.92
N LEU A 66 -20.81 12.33 8.65
CA LEU A 66 -20.30 13.53 7.98
C LEU A 66 -19.27 14.27 8.84
N LEU A 67 -19.51 14.38 10.14
CA LEU A 67 -18.57 14.96 11.09
C LEU A 67 -17.25 14.17 11.08
N LEU A 68 -17.31 12.84 11.14
CA LEU A 68 -16.12 11.99 11.08
C LEU A 68 -15.30 12.22 9.79
N GLU A 69 -15.95 12.25 8.64
CA GLU A 69 -15.30 12.48 7.34
C GLU A 69 -14.58 13.84 7.29
N ARG A 70 -15.24 14.89 7.79
CA ARG A 70 -14.65 16.23 7.87
C ARG A 70 -13.47 16.28 8.83
N LEU A 71 -13.60 15.69 10.01
CA LEU A 71 -12.52 15.66 11.00
C LEU A 71 -11.27 14.93 10.47
N VAL A 72 -11.45 13.83 9.73
CA VAL A 72 -10.33 13.14 9.07
C VAL A 72 -9.70 14.03 7.99
N THR A 73 -10.51 14.70 7.18
CA THR A 73 -10.04 15.60 6.12
C THR A 73 -9.27 16.80 6.66
N LEU A 74 -9.70 17.34 7.80
CA LEU A 74 -9.07 18.46 8.51
C LEU A 74 -7.91 18.02 9.42
N GLU A 75 -7.53 16.75 9.41
CA GLU A 75 -6.48 16.19 10.28
C GLU A 75 -6.72 16.36 11.79
N ARG A 76 -7.99 16.55 12.19
CA ARG A 76 -8.44 16.60 13.60
C ARG A 76 -8.68 15.20 14.14
N LEU A 77 -7.62 14.41 14.17
CA LEU A 77 -7.69 12.96 14.37
C LEU A 77 -8.11 12.57 15.80
N GLN A 78 -7.80 13.39 16.81
CA GLN A 78 -8.24 13.15 18.18
C GLN A 78 -9.77 13.25 18.29
N ASP A 79 -10.36 14.29 17.70
CA ASP A 79 -11.81 14.48 17.66
C ASP A 79 -12.49 13.36 16.86
N ALA A 80 -11.88 12.93 15.75
CA ALA A 80 -12.37 11.80 14.96
C ALA A 80 -12.46 10.51 15.78
N GLU A 81 -11.48 10.24 16.66
CA GLU A 81 -11.50 9.07 17.55
C GLU A 81 -12.65 9.16 18.58
N VAL A 82 -12.96 10.35 19.09
CA VAL A 82 -14.12 10.58 19.98
C VAL A 82 -15.43 10.30 19.26
N VAL A 83 -15.60 10.84 18.05
CA VAL A 83 -16.79 10.66 17.22
C VAL A 83 -17.05 9.17 16.90
N LEU A 84 -15.97 8.39 16.76
CA LEU A 84 -16.01 6.95 16.46
C LEU A 84 -16.49 6.07 17.63
N GLN A 85 -16.32 6.52 18.89
CA GLN A 85 -16.48 5.67 20.09
C GLN A 85 -17.82 4.92 20.16
N PRO A 86 -18.99 5.54 19.92
CA PRO A 86 -20.26 4.83 20.10
C PRO A 86 -20.46 3.67 19.13
N TRP A 87 -19.82 3.69 17.96
CA TRP A 87 -19.86 2.56 17.03
C TRP A 87 -18.91 1.42 17.43
N LEU A 88 -17.93 1.70 18.29
CA LEU A 88 -17.00 0.71 18.84
C LEU A 88 -17.54 0.01 20.10
N SER A 89 -18.48 0.64 20.81
CA SER A 89 -19.06 0.14 22.08
C SER A 89 -20.15 -0.92 21.90
N GLY A 90 -20.50 -1.29 20.66
CA GLY A 90 -21.51 -2.30 20.37
C GLY A 90 -21.07 -3.73 20.70
N HIS A 91 -22.02 -4.66 20.80
CA HIS A 91 -21.78 -6.08 21.12
C HIS A 91 -20.82 -6.79 20.14
N SER A 92 -20.72 -6.31 18.89
CA SER A 92 -19.75 -6.77 17.90
C SER A 92 -19.33 -5.60 17.02
N THR A 93 -18.05 -5.23 17.10
CA THR A 93 -17.47 -4.15 16.31
C THR A 93 -17.05 -4.69 14.95
N PRO A 94 -17.52 -4.12 13.82
CA PRO A 94 -17.11 -4.56 12.50
C PRO A 94 -15.60 -4.48 12.31
N ARG A 95 -15.05 -5.41 11.53
CA ARG A 95 -13.62 -5.50 11.23
C ARG A 95 -13.08 -4.21 10.61
N GLU A 96 -13.81 -3.62 9.67
CA GLU A 96 -13.44 -2.36 8.99
C GLU A 96 -13.39 -1.19 9.97
N LEU A 97 -14.29 -1.15 10.94
CA LEU A 97 -14.36 -0.09 11.93
C LEU A 97 -13.18 -0.17 12.92
N THR A 98 -12.80 -1.39 13.31
CA THR A 98 -11.61 -1.62 14.13
C THR A 98 -10.32 -1.32 13.37
N LEU A 99 -10.27 -1.63 12.06
CA LEU A 99 -9.13 -1.28 11.21
C LEU A 99 -9.00 0.24 11.06
N PHE A 100 -10.12 0.93 10.86
CA PHE A 100 -10.15 2.40 10.80
C PHE A 100 -9.72 3.05 12.11
N LYS A 101 -10.15 2.51 13.25
CA LYS A 101 -9.64 2.92 14.55
C LYS A 101 -8.13 2.77 14.67
N ALA A 102 -7.57 1.64 14.23
CA ALA A 102 -6.13 1.41 14.29
C ALA A 102 -5.35 2.42 13.43
N GLU A 103 -5.86 2.74 12.24
CA GLU A 103 -5.24 3.74 11.36
C GLU A 103 -5.33 5.16 11.94
N LEU A 104 -6.47 5.54 12.53
CA LEU A 104 -6.59 6.79 13.29
C LEU A 104 -5.57 6.84 14.43
N GLN A 105 -5.45 5.78 15.23
CA GLN A 105 -4.49 5.70 16.33
C GLN A 105 -3.04 5.85 15.85
N ARG A 106 -2.68 5.23 14.72
CA ARG A 106 -1.35 5.36 14.13
C ARG A 106 -1.04 6.82 13.78
N ARG A 107 -1.94 7.47 13.02
CA ARG A 107 -1.78 8.86 12.60
C ARG A 107 -1.88 9.86 13.75
N ASN A 108 -2.60 9.52 14.80
CA ASN A 108 -2.74 10.31 16.03
C ASN A 108 -1.54 10.17 17.00
N GLY A 109 -0.43 9.56 16.57
CA GLY A 109 0.74 9.38 17.42
C GLY A 109 0.54 8.38 18.57
N GLN A 110 -0.42 7.47 18.44
CA GLN A 110 -0.70 6.39 19.40
C GLN A 110 -0.33 5.00 18.83
N PRO A 111 0.93 4.77 18.43
CA PRO A 111 1.33 3.57 17.70
C PRO A 111 1.11 2.28 18.49
N GLU A 112 1.30 2.30 19.82
CA GLU A 112 1.06 1.12 20.65
C GLU A 112 -0.43 0.77 20.76
N ALA A 113 -1.32 1.78 20.73
CA ALA A 113 -2.76 1.54 20.70
C ALA A 113 -3.18 0.93 19.35
N ALA A 114 -2.68 1.50 18.25
CA ALA A 114 -2.88 0.96 16.90
C ALA A 114 -2.43 -0.51 16.82
N ARG A 115 -1.23 -0.80 17.31
CA ARG A 115 -0.66 -2.15 17.32
C ARG A 115 -1.54 -3.14 18.08
N ARG A 116 -2.06 -2.76 19.26
CA ARG A 116 -3.01 -3.61 20.01
C ARG A 116 -4.30 -3.87 19.24
N SER A 117 -4.85 -2.84 18.59
CA SER A 117 -6.05 -2.96 17.76
C SER A 117 -5.84 -3.93 16.58
N LEU A 118 -4.69 -3.83 15.91
CA LEU A 118 -4.32 -4.73 14.80
C LEU A 118 -4.09 -6.17 15.27
N HIS A 119 -3.41 -6.39 16.39
CA HIS A 119 -3.25 -7.74 16.97
C HIS A 119 -4.58 -8.34 17.42
N HIS A 120 -5.51 -7.52 17.89
CA HIS A 120 -6.86 -7.99 18.16
C HIS A 120 -7.57 -8.46 16.88
N LEU A 121 -7.49 -7.67 15.80
CA LEU A 121 -8.00 -8.08 14.49
C LEU A 121 -7.36 -9.37 13.98
N LEU A 122 -6.04 -9.53 14.12
CA LEU A 122 -5.35 -10.75 13.69
C LEU A 122 -5.69 -11.98 14.54
N ARG A 123 -6.18 -11.83 15.78
CA ARG A 123 -6.71 -12.97 16.53
C ARG A 123 -8.03 -13.47 15.96
N LEU A 124 -8.86 -12.57 15.43
CA LEU A 124 -10.15 -12.88 14.82
C LEU A 124 -10.00 -13.30 13.35
N HIS A 125 -9.05 -12.70 12.64
CA HIS A 125 -8.76 -12.92 11.23
C HIS A 125 -7.24 -13.10 11.00
N PRO A 126 -6.69 -14.31 11.27
CA PRO A 126 -5.24 -14.55 11.31
C PRO A 126 -4.45 -14.21 10.05
N ASN A 127 -5.08 -14.27 8.89
CA ASN A 127 -4.46 -14.06 7.58
C ASN A 127 -5.06 -12.86 6.83
N ASP A 128 -5.62 -11.89 7.56
CA ASP A 128 -6.15 -10.68 6.95
C ASP A 128 -5.02 -9.80 6.39
N LEU A 129 -4.91 -9.77 5.06
CA LEU A 129 -3.81 -9.11 4.37
C LEU A 129 -3.72 -7.62 4.67
N GLN A 130 -4.84 -6.88 4.70
CA GLN A 130 -4.81 -5.44 4.96
C GLN A 130 -4.35 -5.14 6.38
N VAL A 131 -4.77 -5.96 7.35
CA VAL A 131 -4.34 -5.81 8.75
C VAL A 131 -2.85 -6.09 8.88
N LEU A 132 -2.34 -7.13 8.19
CA LEU A 132 -0.91 -7.44 8.16
C LEU A 132 -0.09 -6.33 7.49
N GLN A 133 -0.56 -5.77 6.37
CA GLN A 133 0.08 -4.65 5.69
C GLN A 133 0.19 -3.42 6.60
N LEU A 134 -0.90 -3.08 7.31
CA LEU A 134 -0.88 -1.96 8.23
C LEU A 134 0.01 -2.20 9.45
N LEU A 135 0.08 -3.45 9.95
CA LEU A 135 1.01 -3.81 11.02
C LEU A 135 2.47 -3.69 10.57
N VAL A 136 2.78 -4.10 9.33
CA VAL A 136 4.12 -3.93 8.73
C VAL A 136 4.48 -2.46 8.64
N LEU A 137 3.60 -1.63 8.06
CA LEU A 137 3.82 -0.18 7.96
C LEU A 137 4.10 0.43 9.34
N LEU A 138 3.25 0.11 10.32
CA LEU A 138 3.37 0.61 11.69
C LEU A 138 4.71 0.18 12.32
N ASP A 139 5.08 -1.10 12.24
CA ASP A 139 6.33 -1.58 12.84
C ASP A 139 7.56 -1.03 12.09
N GLN A 140 7.46 -0.71 10.79
CA GLN A 140 8.52 0.00 10.05
C GLN A 140 8.69 1.44 10.53
N GLU A 141 7.60 2.18 10.73
CA GLU A 141 7.62 3.55 11.28
C GLU A 141 8.25 3.60 12.68
N LEU A 142 8.14 2.52 13.44
CA LEU A 142 8.72 2.37 14.78
C LEU A 142 10.15 1.81 14.78
N GLY A 143 10.75 1.51 13.62
CA GLY A 143 12.07 0.88 13.53
C GLY A 143 12.11 -0.58 14.02
N ARG A 144 10.95 -1.26 14.09
CA ARG A 144 10.78 -2.65 14.56
C ARG A 144 10.77 -3.68 13.43
N GLN A 145 11.44 -3.38 12.32
CA GLN A 145 11.46 -4.23 11.12
C GLN A 145 11.86 -5.70 11.41
N GLY A 146 12.85 -5.92 12.27
CA GLY A 146 13.29 -7.27 12.64
C GLY A 146 12.20 -8.08 13.34
N GLN A 147 11.41 -7.44 14.21
CA GLN A 147 10.32 -8.10 14.95
C GLN A 147 9.20 -8.52 14.00
N VAL A 148 8.74 -7.61 13.15
CA VAL A 148 7.65 -7.91 12.20
C VAL A 148 8.09 -8.91 11.13
N THR A 149 9.36 -8.89 10.70
CA THR A 149 9.92 -9.91 9.80
C THR A 149 9.90 -11.30 10.45
N ALA A 150 10.29 -11.41 11.73
CA ALA A 150 10.27 -12.68 12.45
C ALA A 150 8.83 -13.21 12.65
N GLU A 151 7.88 -12.32 12.93
CA GLU A 151 6.47 -12.68 13.07
C GLU A 151 5.89 -13.20 11.74
N LEU A 152 6.08 -12.46 10.64
CA LEU A 152 5.64 -12.89 9.31
C LEU A 152 6.32 -14.18 8.86
N THR A 153 7.61 -14.36 9.17
CA THR A 153 8.34 -15.61 8.89
C THR A 153 7.70 -16.80 9.62
N THR A 154 7.33 -16.62 10.88
CA THR A 154 6.68 -17.66 11.69
C THR A 154 5.32 -18.02 11.10
N ARG A 155 4.50 -17.02 10.74
CA ARG A 155 3.20 -17.23 10.09
C ARG A 155 3.36 -17.93 8.74
N PHE A 156 4.31 -17.50 7.90
CA PHE A 156 4.60 -18.10 6.60
C PHE A 156 4.98 -19.58 6.71
N LYS A 157 5.80 -19.94 7.70
CA LYS A 157 6.19 -21.34 7.96
C LYS A 157 5.04 -22.19 8.50
N GLY A 158 4.06 -21.59 9.17
CA GLY A 158 2.88 -22.27 9.69
C GLY A 158 1.78 -22.51 8.66
N LEU A 159 1.95 -22.06 7.41
CA LEU A 159 1.00 -22.24 6.33
C LEU A 159 1.51 -23.19 5.25
N GLU A 160 0.59 -23.95 4.66
CA GLU A 160 0.89 -24.90 3.60
C GLU A 160 1.31 -24.21 2.29
N PRO A 161 2.15 -24.87 1.47
CA PRO A 161 2.47 -24.40 0.12
C PRO A 161 1.20 -24.08 -0.70
N GLY A 162 1.21 -22.95 -1.42
CA GLY A 162 0.07 -22.47 -2.20
C GLY A 162 -1.00 -21.69 -1.41
N GLN A 163 -1.10 -21.85 -0.09
CA GLN A 163 -2.01 -21.03 0.76
C GLN A 163 -1.31 -19.78 1.33
N ARG A 164 0.01 -19.75 1.31
CA ARG A 164 0.85 -18.72 1.91
C ARG A 164 1.28 -17.60 0.96
N LEU A 165 0.64 -17.49 -0.21
CA LEU A 165 1.04 -16.54 -1.26
C LEU A 165 1.06 -15.10 -0.76
N GLU A 166 -0.06 -14.61 -0.20
CA GLU A 166 -0.20 -13.20 0.19
C GLU A 166 0.79 -12.80 1.29
N ILE A 167 0.94 -13.65 2.31
CA ILE A 167 1.90 -13.44 3.40
C ILE A 167 3.33 -13.54 2.90
N GLY A 168 3.60 -14.47 1.98
CA GLY A 168 4.91 -14.65 1.38
C GLY A 168 5.34 -13.45 0.54
N LEU A 169 4.43 -12.86 -0.25
CA LEU A 169 4.70 -11.65 -1.02
C LEU A 169 5.05 -10.49 -0.08
N LEU A 170 4.23 -10.26 0.96
CA LEU A 170 4.48 -9.23 1.96
C LEU A 170 5.82 -9.43 2.69
N LEU A 171 6.15 -10.67 3.08
CA LEU A 171 7.42 -11.01 3.71
C LEU A 171 8.61 -10.76 2.78
N ALA A 172 8.50 -11.15 1.51
CA ALA A 172 9.56 -10.95 0.52
C ALA A 172 9.80 -9.45 0.26
N ASP A 173 8.75 -8.64 0.18
CA ASP A 173 8.85 -7.19 0.05
C ASP A 173 9.55 -6.56 1.27
N LEU A 174 9.18 -7.00 2.47
CA LEU A 174 9.80 -6.55 3.71
C LEU A 174 11.29 -6.93 3.81
N LEU A 175 11.66 -8.14 3.34
CA LEU A 175 13.05 -8.60 3.26
C LEU A 175 13.86 -7.77 2.26
N ARG A 176 13.28 -7.47 1.09
CA ARG A 176 13.89 -6.60 0.07
C ARG A 176 14.15 -5.19 0.62
N GLN A 177 13.15 -4.58 1.25
CA GLN A 177 13.29 -3.27 1.89
C GLN A 177 14.33 -3.27 3.02
N GLY A 178 14.58 -4.42 3.66
CA GLY A 178 15.63 -4.62 4.65
C GLY A 178 17.02 -4.95 4.08
N GLY A 179 17.21 -4.86 2.76
CA GLY A 179 18.47 -5.17 2.08
C GLY A 179 18.80 -6.66 1.95
N SER A 180 17.84 -7.54 2.25
CA SER A 180 18.00 -9.00 2.14
C SER A 180 17.56 -9.53 0.76
N ASP A 181 18.01 -8.89 -0.31
CA ASP A 181 17.54 -9.12 -1.68
C ASP A 181 17.66 -10.58 -2.11
N GLN A 182 18.77 -11.25 -1.80
CA GLN A 182 18.95 -12.66 -2.17
C GLN A 182 17.93 -13.58 -1.49
N THR A 183 17.52 -13.26 -0.27
CA THR A 183 16.49 -14.00 0.47
C THR A 183 15.12 -13.70 -0.12
N ALA A 184 14.82 -12.44 -0.43
CA ALA A 184 13.59 -12.04 -1.10
C ALA A 184 13.44 -12.72 -2.46
N MET A 185 14.50 -12.78 -3.29
CA MET A 185 14.51 -13.49 -4.56
C MET A 185 14.19 -14.98 -4.41
N LYS A 186 14.84 -15.66 -3.46
CA LYS A 186 14.54 -17.08 -3.19
C LYS A 186 13.08 -17.28 -2.82
N LEU A 187 12.55 -16.41 -1.96
CA LEU A 187 11.16 -16.48 -1.51
C LEU A 187 10.18 -16.22 -2.66
N TYR A 188 10.40 -15.21 -3.49
CA TYR A 188 9.55 -14.99 -4.67
C TYR A 188 9.62 -16.15 -5.66
N GLY A 189 10.79 -16.74 -5.90
CA GLY A 189 10.95 -17.91 -6.77
C GLY A 189 10.20 -19.14 -6.23
N GLN A 190 10.26 -19.34 -4.92
CA GLN A 190 9.48 -20.35 -4.23
C GLN A 190 7.97 -20.12 -4.41
N LEU A 191 7.49 -18.90 -4.17
CA LEU A 191 6.08 -18.54 -4.34
C LEU A 191 5.61 -18.70 -5.78
N ALA A 192 6.46 -18.37 -6.77
CA ALA A 192 6.18 -18.58 -8.18
C ALA A 192 6.04 -20.06 -8.54
N THR A 193 6.79 -20.95 -7.86
CA THR A 193 6.73 -22.40 -8.08
C THR A 193 5.47 -23.00 -7.44
N GLU A 194 5.14 -22.55 -6.23
CA GLU A 194 3.94 -22.96 -5.49
C GLU A 194 2.64 -22.48 -6.16
N ASN A 195 2.66 -21.30 -6.77
CA ASN A 195 1.48 -20.66 -7.36
C ASN A 195 1.64 -20.46 -8.86
N LYS A 196 1.49 -21.54 -9.64
CA LYS A 196 1.73 -21.56 -11.08
C LYS A 196 0.82 -20.66 -11.91
N THR A 197 -0.32 -20.25 -11.35
CA THR A 197 -1.30 -19.37 -11.99
C THR A 197 -1.11 -17.90 -11.65
N ASP A 198 -0.35 -17.59 -10.60
CA ASP A 198 -0.16 -16.20 -10.19
C ASP A 198 1.10 -15.61 -10.86
N ALA A 199 0.93 -14.43 -11.47
CA ALA A 199 1.99 -13.70 -12.12
C ALA A 199 2.74 -12.75 -11.16
N ARG A 200 2.14 -12.38 -10.01
CA ARG A 200 2.71 -11.41 -9.06
C ARG A 200 4.09 -11.81 -8.55
N PRO A 201 4.37 -13.07 -8.15
CA PRO A 201 5.71 -13.45 -7.72
C PRO A 201 6.78 -13.28 -8.81
N LEU A 202 6.43 -13.54 -10.08
CA LEU A 202 7.36 -13.37 -11.21
C LEU A 202 7.61 -11.89 -11.54
N LEU A 203 6.57 -11.06 -11.44
CA LEU A 203 6.71 -9.62 -11.63
C LEU A 203 7.57 -9.00 -10.53
N ALA A 204 7.38 -9.42 -9.28
CA ALA A 204 8.20 -8.99 -8.16
C ALA A 204 9.67 -9.41 -8.32
N LEU A 205 9.94 -10.62 -8.82
CA LEU A 205 11.29 -11.04 -9.20
C LEU A 205 11.87 -10.19 -10.32
N ALA A 206 11.09 -9.87 -11.35
CA ALA A 206 11.54 -9.06 -12.47
C ALA A 206 11.93 -7.64 -12.00
N LEU A 207 11.13 -7.03 -11.12
CA LEU A 207 11.46 -5.74 -10.49
C LEU A 207 12.80 -5.81 -9.77
N LEU A 208 13.00 -6.84 -8.94
CA LEU A 208 14.24 -7.00 -8.18
C LEU A 208 15.46 -7.28 -9.07
N GLN A 209 15.30 -8.02 -10.16
CA GLN A 209 16.37 -8.25 -11.14
C GLN A 209 16.69 -6.99 -11.95
N GLN A 210 15.69 -6.15 -12.23
CA GLN A 210 15.92 -4.85 -12.86
C GLN A 210 16.74 -3.92 -11.95
N GLU A 211 16.43 -3.86 -10.66
CA GLU A 211 17.20 -3.11 -9.67
C GLU A 211 18.68 -3.55 -9.62
N ARG A 212 18.96 -4.81 -9.98
CA ARG A 212 20.32 -5.39 -10.08
C ARG A 212 20.96 -5.25 -11.47
N GLY A 213 20.24 -4.75 -12.46
CA GLY A 213 20.73 -4.61 -13.85
C GLY A 213 20.70 -5.90 -14.69
N ASP A 214 20.09 -6.98 -14.20
CA ASP A 214 20.03 -8.27 -14.92
C ASP A 214 18.89 -8.28 -15.95
N SER A 215 19.14 -7.59 -17.07
CA SER A 215 18.12 -7.37 -18.11
C SER A 215 17.67 -8.66 -18.79
N GLU A 216 18.54 -9.68 -18.90
CA GLU A 216 18.18 -10.98 -19.47
C GLU A 216 17.18 -11.72 -18.57
N ALA A 217 17.44 -11.75 -17.26
CA ALA A 217 16.50 -12.34 -16.31
C ALA A 217 15.17 -11.58 -16.31
N VAL A 218 15.19 -10.25 -16.38
CA VAL A 218 13.97 -9.42 -16.48
C VAL A 218 13.13 -9.85 -17.68
N HIS A 219 13.71 -9.93 -18.88
CA HIS A 219 12.98 -10.34 -20.08
C HIS A 219 12.36 -11.74 -19.94
N THR A 220 13.11 -12.69 -19.38
CA THR A 220 12.65 -14.06 -19.17
C THR A 220 11.48 -14.11 -18.18
N LEU A 221 11.59 -13.42 -17.05
CA LEU A 221 10.57 -13.38 -16.00
C LEU A 221 9.29 -12.69 -16.48
N LEU A 222 9.41 -11.58 -17.23
CA LEU A 222 8.26 -10.87 -17.80
C LEU A 222 7.51 -11.73 -18.83
N LYS A 223 8.24 -12.51 -19.65
CA LYS A 223 7.63 -13.45 -20.58
C LYS A 223 6.81 -14.50 -19.84
N GLN A 224 7.39 -15.14 -18.82
CA GLN A 224 6.69 -16.13 -18.00
C GLN A 224 5.48 -15.54 -17.26
N ALA A 225 5.60 -14.32 -16.73
CA ALA A 225 4.49 -13.62 -16.07
C ALA A 225 3.32 -13.39 -17.04
N ARG A 226 3.62 -13.01 -18.28
CA ARG A 226 2.62 -12.82 -19.35
C ARG A 226 1.92 -14.13 -19.71
N GLU A 227 2.68 -15.21 -19.91
CA GLU A 227 2.12 -16.53 -20.20
C GLU A 227 1.14 -16.99 -19.10
N ARG A 228 1.49 -16.79 -17.83
CA ARG A 228 0.59 -17.12 -16.70
C ARG A 228 -0.67 -16.27 -16.66
N ARG A 229 -0.57 -14.99 -16.99
CA ARG A 229 -1.72 -14.08 -17.04
C ARG A 229 -2.67 -14.46 -18.17
N ASP A 230 -2.13 -14.69 -19.37
CA ASP A 230 -2.89 -15.01 -20.57
C ASP A 230 -3.61 -16.37 -20.41
N ALA A 231 -2.96 -17.34 -19.76
CA ALA A 231 -3.56 -18.64 -19.44
C ALA A 231 -4.73 -18.55 -18.45
N ASN A 232 -4.78 -17.53 -17.59
CA ASN A 232 -5.83 -17.38 -16.57
C ASN A 232 -6.95 -16.40 -16.95
N GLY A 233 -6.86 -15.73 -18.11
CA GLY A 233 -7.86 -14.75 -18.57
C GLY A 233 -8.06 -13.54 -17.63
N ARG A 234 -7.20 -13.36 -16.62
CA ARG A 234 -7.28 -12.27 -15.65
C ARG A 234 -6.46 -11.08 -16.16
N ILE A 235 -7.14 -10.12 -16.78
CA ILE A 235 -6.55 -8.84 -17.16
C ILE A 235 -6.46 -7.97 -15.90
N ASN A 236 -5.25 -7.59 -15.48
CA ASN A 236 -5.04 -6.59 -14.44
C ASN A 236 -4.24 -5.42 -15.04
N PRO A 237 -4.88 -4.27 -15.33
CA PRO A 237 -4.24 -3.16 -16.04
C PRO A 237 -2.97 -2.62 -15.37
N LEU A 238 -2.89 -2.67 -14.04
CA LEU A 238 -1.70 -2.22 -13.29
C LEU A 238 -0.50 -3.12 -13.52
N ILE A 239 -0.72 -4.44 -13.59
CA ILE A 239 0.31 -5.42 -13.93
C ILE A 239 0.86 -5.16 -15.33
N ASP A 240 -0.02 -4.80 -16.27
CA ASP A 240 0.34 -4.58 -17.67
C ASP A 240 1.17 -3.31 -17.85
N VAL A 241 0.82 -2.24 -17.13
CA VAL A 241 1.59 -0.99 -17.08
C VAL A 241 2.98 -1.25 -16.51
N VAL A 242 3.08 -1.93 -15.38
CA VAL A 242 4.37 -2.26 -14.74
C VAL A 242 5.21 -3.15 -15.66
N ALA A 243 4.65 -4.23 -16.19
CA ALA A 243 5.35 -5.12 -17.11
C ALA A 243 5.80 -4.41 -18.40
N GLY A 244 5.00 -3.47 -18.92
CA GLY A 244 5.34 -2.63 -20.06
C GLY A 244 6.52 -1.68 -19.76
N GLN A 245 6.47 -0.98 -18.63
CA GLN A 245 7.55 -0.10 -18.18
C GLN A 245 8.86 -0.86 -17.99
N LEU A 246 8.80 -2.01 -17.29
CA LEU A 246 9.94 -2.90 -17.05
C LEU A 246 10.57 -3.41 -18.35
N GLY A 247 9.73 -3.86 -19.29
CA GLY A 247 10.20 -4.36 -20.59
C GLY A 247 10.90 -3.29 -21.41
N LEU A 248 10.39 -2.04 -21.38
CA LEU A 248 11.02 -0.91 -22.06
C LEU A 248 12.36 -0.51 -21.41
N SER A 249 12.46 -0.54 -20.08
CA SER A 249 13.73 -0.24 -19.40
C SER A 249 14.80 -1.30 -19.66
N ALA A 250 14.45 -2.59 -19.65
CA ALA A 250 15.39 -3.67 -19.95
C ALA A 250 15.88 -3.62 -21.41
N ALA A 251 15.00 -3.30 -22.36
CA ALA A 251 15.36 -3.11 -23.75
C ALA A 251 16.32 -1.92 -23.97
N ARG A 252 16.21 -0.85 -23.17
CA ARG A 252 17.16 0.27 -23.22
C ARG A 252 18.51 -0.10 -22.63
N ALA A 253 18.54 -0.81 -21.51
CA ALA A 253 19.78 -1.24 -20.87
C ALA A 253 20.59 -2.18 -21.77
N THR A 254 19.93 -3.13 -22.44
CA THR A 254 20.57 -4.01 -23.43
C THR A 254 21.05 -3.27 -24.68
N ALA A 255 20.33 -2.22 -25.12
CA ALA A 255 20.76 -1.38 -26.24
C ALA A 255 21.98 -0.49 -25.89
N SER A 256 22.13 -0.08 -24.63
CA SER A 256 23.31 0.67 -24.17
C SER A 256 24.57 -0.18 -23.98
N ASP A 257 24.41 -1.49 -23.74
CA ASP A 257 25.53 -2.43 -23.59
C ASP A 257 26.06 -2.99 -24.92
N GLN A 258 25.40 -2.71 -26.05
CA GLN A 258 25.96 -3.01 -27.38
C GLN A 258 26.97 -1.92 -27.77
N PRO A 259 28.27 -2.23 -27.89
CA PRO A 259 29.23 -1.27 -28.43
C PRO A 259 28.84 -0.98 -29.88
N SER A 260 28.76 0.31 -30.21
CA SER A 260 28.46 0.85 -31.54
C SER A 260 29.27 0.13 -32.62
N ALA A 261 28.71 -0.93 -33.20
CA ALA A 261 29.27 -1.59 -34.37
C ALA A 261 29.00 -0.70 -35.58
N LYS A 262 29.85 0.32 -35.77
CA LYS A 262 30.23 0.95 -37.05
C LYS A 262 31.15 2.16 -36.81
N ALA A 263 32.44 1.89 -36.69
CA ALA A 263 33.50 2.76 -37.18
C ALA A 263 34.55 1.90 -37.92
N PHE A 264 34.08 1.17 -38.94
CA PHE A 264 34.92 0.56 -39.97
C PHE A 264 34.61 1.27 -41.28
N GLN A 265 35.28 2.39 -41.50
CA GLN A 265 35.59 3.07 -42.76
C GLN A 265 36.71 4.04 -42.38
N GLU A 266 37.86 4.15 -43.01
CA GLU A 266 38.43 3.50 -44.17
C GLU A 266 39.92 3.85 -44.10
N GLY A 267 40.76 2.91 -43.71
CA GLY A 267 42.19 2.96 -44.02
C GLY A 267 42.35 2.44 -45.43
N SER A 268 42.16 3.30 -46.42
CA SER A 268 42.49 3.00 -47.82
C SER A 268 43.83 3.64 -48.17
N ASP A 269 44.89 3.06 -47.63
CA ASP A 269 46.20 3.13 -48.26
C ASP A 269 46.18 2.24 -49.51
N ARG A 270 46.51 2.84 -50.66
CA ARG A 270 47.52 2.38 -51.65
C ARG A 270 47.26 2.96 -53.05
N PRO A 271 48.27 3.03 -53.93
CA PRO A 271 49.69 2.73 -53.76
C PRO A 271 50.61 3.95 -53.86
#